data_AF-A0A2V7HY18-F1
#
_entry.id   AF-A0A2V7HY18-F1
#
_cell.length_a   1.000
_cell.length_b   1.000
_cell.length_c   1.000
_cell.angle_alpha   90.00
_cell.angle_beta   90.00
_cell.angle_gamma   90.00
#
_symmetry.space_group_name_H-M   'P 1'
#
loop_
_entity.id
_entity.type
_entity.pdbx_description
1 polymer ?
#
loop_
_entity_poly.entity_id
_entity_poly.type
_entity_poly.pdbx_seq_one_letter_code
_entity_poly.pdbx_strand_id
1 'polypeptide(L)'
;MATATDYARLEERILARDQVGASAALYDLMKDKRPVTEIVAQTVRIHAPYTHVPYHQRLDDGMVKFVNNDHCLLSERVALPLMSLLPSPLRYLPLAQSVWYMPTGLDPWNQLLGKAPGHYTRLYEIKVDQTPPKPEAHWPDQEPVRLDGPIGERLNHWLTLVQRGDVLPAYRVFLGLMEDAPNRRQVLAHLAFAGLIDVQDRMLHNRSYTTGHKSFRARATIELGEALGWDAAHHV
;
A
#
# COMPACT_ATOMS: atom_id res chain seq x y z
N MET A 1 -23.75 6.76 16.14
CA MET A 1 -22.41 7.23 15.76
C MET A 1 -21.48 6.08 15.99
N ALA A 2 -20.83 5.55 14.94
CA ALA A 2 -19.76 4.59 15.13
C ALA A 2 -18.68 5.26 15.98
N THR A 3 -18.25 4.58 17.03
CA THR A 3 -17.25 5.10 17.98
C THR A 3 -15.86 4.67 17.52
N ALA A 4 -14.79 5.22 18.10
CA ALA A 4 -13.43 4.71 17.89
C ALA A 4 -13.33 3.16 18.04
N THR A 5 -14.27 2.58 18.81
CA THR A 5 -14.46 1.15 19.03
C THR A 5 -14.75 0.32 17.76
N ASP A 6 -15.48 0.86 16.77
CA ASP A 6 -15.90 0.07 15.60
C ASP A 6 -14.75 -0.15 14.61
N TYR A 7 -13.91 0.87 14.40
CA TYR A 7 -12.67 0.72 13.65
C TYR A 7 -11.61 -0.07 14.43
N ALA A 8 -11.60 0.03 15.77
CA ALA A 8 -10.74 -0.82 16.59
C ALA A 8 -11.07 -2.31 16.41
N ARG A 9 -12.36 -2.67 16.30
CA ARG A 9 -12.78 -4.04 15.97
C ARG A 9 -12.31 -4.45 14.58
N LEU A 10 -12.43 -3.59 13.57
CA LEU A 10 -11.92 -3.89 12.22
C LEU A 10 -10.40 -4.12 12.23
N GLU A 11 -9.66 -3.25 12.91
CA GLU A 11 -8.21 -3.35 13.10
C GLU A 11 -7.80 -4.65 13.80
N GLU A 12 -8.44 -4.96 14.94
CA GLU A 12 -8.23 -6.21 15.68
C GLU A 12 -8.36 -7.43 14.76
N ARG A 13 -9.42 -7.48 13.94
CA ARG A 13 -9.71 -8.62 13.06
C ARG A 13 -8.73 -8.71 11.90
N ILE A 14 -8.35 -7.58 11.30
CA ILE A 14 -7.33 -7.54 10.24
C ILE A 14 -5.98 -8.04 10.77
N LEU A 15 -5.53 -7.53 11.92
CA LEU A 15 -4.24 -7.90 12.51
C LEU A 15 -4.24 -9.34 13.06
N ALA A 16 -5.39 -9.85 13.48
CA ALA A 16 -5.58 -11.25 13.87
C ALA A 16 -5.65 -12.22 12.68
N ARG A 17 -5.53 -11.72 11.44
CA ARG A 17 -5.66 -12.51 10.20
C ARG A 17 -7.05 -13.16 10.03
N ASP A 18 -8.08 -12.57 10.62
CA ASP A 18 -9.46 -13.08 10.66
C ASP A 18 -10.29 -12.49 9.51
N GLN A 19 -10.32 -13.17 8.35
CA GLN A 19 -11.06 -12.72 7.17
C GLN A 19 -12.56 -12.59 7.41
N VAL A 20 -13.15 -13.59 8.09
CA VAL A 20 -14.60 -13.61 8.37
C VAL A 20 -14.97 -12.49 9.33
N GLY A 21 -14.19 -12.31 10.40
CA GLY A 21 -14.39 -11.25 11.37
C GLY A 21 -14.16 -9.85 10.80
N ALA A 22 -13.15 -9.66 9.94
CA ALA A 22 -12.90 -8.39 9.27
C ALA A 22 -14.07 -8.01 8.33
N SER A 23 -14.59 -8.97 7.57
CA SER A 23 -15.76 -8.74 6.72
C SER A 23 -17.03 -8.46 7.51
N ALA A 24 -17.24 -9.14 8.65
CA ALA A 24 -18.35 -8.83 9.54
C ALA A 24 -18.25 -7.40 10.10
N ALA A 25 -17.07 -6.97 10.55
CA ALA A 25 -16.85 -5.61 11.03
C ALA A 25 -17.07 -4.56 9.93
N LEU A 26 -16.60 -4.81 8.71
CA LEU A 26 -16.89 -3.95 7.55
C LEU A 26 -18.39 -3.85 7.26
N TYR A 27 -19.09 -4.97 7.32
CA TYR A 27 -20.52 -5.01 7.04
C TYR A 27 -21.32 -4.16 8.04
N ASP A 28 -20.93 -4.17 9.31
CA ASP A 28 -21.51 -3.31 10.34
C ASP A 28 -21.25 -1.82 10.03
N LEU A 29 -20.02 -1.44 9.62
CA LEU A 29 -19.70 -0.07 9.19
C LEU A 29 -20.54 0.38 7.97
N MET A 30 -20.78 -0.53 7.02
CA MET A 30 -21.63 -0.25 5.86
C MET A 30 -23.10 -0.05 6.24
N LYS A 31 -23.63 -0.88 7.16
CA LYS A 31 -24.99 -0.72 7.69
C LYS A 31 -25.17 0.62 8.39
N ASP A 32 -24.15 1.07 9.10
CA ASP A 32 -24.10 2.37 9.75
C ASP A 32 -23.88 3.54 8.78
N LYS A 33 -23.81 3.25 7.47
CA LYS A 33 -23.64 4.22 6.39
C LYS A 33 -22.40 5.10 6.58
N ARG A 34 -21.30 4.51 7.09
CA ARG A 34 -20.02 5.22 7.18
C ARG A 34 -19.56 5.69 5.79
N PRO A 35 -18.96 6.88 5.67
CA PRO A 35 -18.41 7.33 4.40
C PRO A 35 -17.38 6.34 3.87
N VAL A 36 -17.45 6.03 2.58
CA VAL A 36 -16.53 5.07 1.95
C VAL A 36 -15.08 5.53 2.05
N THR A 37 -14.83 6.82 1.85
CA THR A 37 -13.50 7.42 1.99
C THR A 37 -12.97 7.31 3.41
N GLU A 38 -13.85 7.40 4.42
CA GLU A 38 -13.46 7.19 5.82
C GLU A 38 -13.07 5.72 6.07
N ILE A 39 -13.86 4.76 5.54
CA ILE A 39 -13.53 3.34 5.63
C ILE A 39 -12.15 3.08 4.98
N VAL A 40 -11.94 3.57 3.76
CA VAL A 40 -10.68 3.41 3.03
C VAL A 40 -9.50 4.03 3.77
N ALA A 41 -9.66 5.24 4.31
CA ALA A 41 -8.60 5.87 5.10
C ALA A 41 -8.21 5.01 6.32
N GLN A 42 -9.20 4.43 7.00
CA GLN A 42 -8.94 3.56 8.15
C GLN A 42 -8.32 2.22 7.75
N THR A 43 -8.78 1.58 6.69
CA THR A 43 -8.20 0.31 6.23
C THR A 43 -6.76 0.51 5.75
N VAL A 44 -6.46 1.58 5.00
CA VAL A 44 -5.08 1.95 4.63
C VAL A 44 -4.22 2.16 5.87
N ARG A 45 -4.68 2.96 6.86
CA ARG A 45 -3.97 3.14 8.13
C ARG A 45 -3.63 1.81 8.80
N ILE A 46 -4.57 0.86 8.78
CA ILE A 46 -4.42 -0.45 9.43
C ILE A 46 -3.39 -1.32 8.71
N HIS A 47 -3.49 -1.48 7.38
CA HIS A 47 -2.67 -2.47 6.68
C HIS A 47 -1.34 -1.91 6.16
N ALA A 48 -1.27 -0.62 5.79
CA ALA A 48 -0.11 -0.04 5.09
C ALA A 48 1.22 -0.33 5.81
N PRO A 49 1.34 -0.17 7.14
CA PRO A 49 2.59 -0.46 7.87
C PRO A 49 3.09 -1.90 7.71
N TYR A 50 2.19 -2.85 7.47
CA TYR A 50 2.49 -4.28 7.40
C TYR A 50 2.55 -4.82 5.97
N THR A 51 2.10 -4.02 4.98
CA THR A 51 2.11 -4.41 3.57
C THR A 51 3.20 -3.72 2.77
N HIS A 52 3.71 -2.58 3.25
CA HIS A 52 4.75 -1.83 2.57
C HIS A 52 6.13 -2.46 2.79
N VAL A 53 6.85 -2.70 1.70
CA VAL A 53 8.26 -3.12 1.68
C VAL A 53 8.99 -2.28 0.63
N PRO A 54 10.28 -1.98 0.81
CA PRO A 54 11.01 -1.04 -0.04
C PRO A 54 11.26 -1.55 -1.46
N TYR A 55 11.33 -2.86 -1.62
CA TYR A 55 11.65 -3.51 -2.88
C TYR A 55 10.67 -4.64 -3.16
N HIS A 56 10.28 -4.78 -4.43
CA HIS A 56 9.49 -5.92 -4.91
C HIS A 56 10.33 -7.19 -5.07
N GLN A 57 11.49 -7.24 -4.43
CA GLN A 57 12.48 -8.30 -4.55
C GLN A 57 13.15 -8.50 -3.20
N ARG A 58 13.35 -9.77 -2.88
CA ARG A 58 14.09 -10.24 -1.72
C ARG A 58 15.21 -11.14 -2.21
N LEU A 59 16.41 -10.99 -1.65
CA LEU A 59 17.52 -11.91 -1.88
C LEU A 59 17.55 -12.93 -0.73
N ASP A 60 17.27 -14.18 -1.05
CA ASP A 60 17.36 -15.31 -0.15
C ASP A 60 18.48 -16.23 -0.61
N ASP A 61 19.60 -16.24 0.10
CA ASP A 61 20.78 -17.08 -0.21
C ASP A 61 21.25 -16.95 -1.68
N GLY A 62 21.23 -15.73 -2.21
CA GLY A 62 21.61 -15.43 -3.59
C GLY A 62 20.50 -15.63 -4.63
N MET A 63 19.33 -16.15 -4.22
CA MET A 63 18.15 -16.29 -5.08
C MET A 63 17.23 -15.09 -4.96
N VAL A 64 16.82 -14.54 -6.10
CA VAL A 64 15.82 -13.46 -6.16
C VAL A 64 14.43 -14.06 -5.99
N LYS A 65 13.71 -13.64 -4.95
CA LYS A 65 12.28 -13.89 -4.77
C LYS A 65 11.51 -12.59 -4.99
N PHE A 66 10.53 -12.63 -5.88
CA PHE A 66 9.66 -11.48 -6.10
C PHE A 66 8.66 -11.35 -4.97
N VAL A 67 8.50 -10.11 -4.50
CA VAL A 67 7.55 -9.73 -3.46
C VAL A 67 6.57 -8.74 -4.08
N ASN A 68 5.32 -9.12 -4.13
CA ASN A 68 4.20 -8.26 -4.44
C ASN A 68 3.59 -7.73 -3.14
N ASN A 69 3.69 -6.44 -2.90
CA ASN A 69 3.60 -5.84 -1.57
C ASN A 69 2.74 -4.56 -1.56
N ASP A 70 1.51 -4.67 -2.04
CA ASP A 70 0.64 -3.51 -2.23
C ASP A 70 -0.78 -3.88 -2.66
N HIS A 71 -1.08 -5.17 -2.86
CA HIS A 71 -2.38 -5.60 -3.38
C HIS A 71 -3.56 -5.10 -2.56
N CYS A 72 -3.39 -4.86 -1.26
CA CYS A 72 -4.41 -4.21 -0.43
C CYS A 72 -4.68 -2.78 -0.94
N LEU A 73 -3.63 -1.96 -1.03
CA LEU A 73 -3.69 -0.57 -1.52
C LEU A 73 -4.19 -0.50 -2.98
N LEU A 74 -3.68 -1.38 -3.86
CA LEU A 74 -4.11 -1.43 -5.26
C LEU A 74 -5.58 -1.83 -5.38
N SER A 75 -6.04 -2.81 -4.59
CA SER A 75 -7.43 -3.24 -4.57
C SER A 75 -8.36 -2.13 -4.08
N GLU A 76 -7.96 -1.38 -3.04
CA GLU A 76 -8.72 -0.23 -2.55
C GLU A 76 -8.80 0.90 -3.58
N ARG A 77 -7.68 1.22 -4.26
CA ARG A 77 -7.71 2.20 -5.33
C ARG A 77 -8.70 1.81 -6.41
N VAL A 78 -8.70 0.54 -6.83
CA VAL A 78 -9.60 0.08 -7.91
C VAL A 78 -11.03 -0.07 -7.41
N ALA A 79 -11.24 -0.32 -6.12
CA ALA A 79 -12.56 -0.43 -5.53
C ALA A 79 -13.38 0.85 -5.78
N LEU A 80 -12.85 2.02 -5.43
CA LEU A 80 -13.56 3.31 -5.52
C LEU A 80 -14.23 3.57 -6.89
N PRO A 81 -13.52 3.56 -8.04
CA PRO A 81 -14.14 3.76 -9.34
C PRO A 81 -15.08 2.60 -9.71
N LEU A 82 -14.75 1.35 -9.39
CA LEU A 82 -15.61 0.19 -9.69
C LEU A 82 -16.98 0.28 -9.01
N MET A 83 -17.07 0.88 -7.82
CA MET A 83 -18.34 1.09 -7.12
C MET A 83 -19.36 1.90 -7.95
N SER A 84 -18.89 2.77 -8.84
CA SER A 84 -19.74 3.57 -9.73
C SER A 84 -20.17 2.82 -11.00
N LEU A 85 -19.45 1.76 -11.36
CA LEU A 85 -19.71 0.93 -12.53
C LEU A 85 -20.62 -0.27 -12.23
N LEU A 86 -20.82 -0.60 -10.96
CA LEU A 86 -21.66 -1.71 -10.53
C LEU A 86 -23.10 -1.29 -10.26
N PRO A 87 -24.09 -2.20 -10.47
CA PRO A 87 -25.47 -1.98 -10.04
C PRO A 87 -25.54 -1.63 -8.55
N SER A 88 -26.51 -0.79 -8.17
CA SER A 88 -26.69 -0.32 -6.78
C SER A 88 -26.60 -1.43 -5.70
N PRO A 89 -27.24 -2.61 -5.87
CA PRO A 89 -27.14 -3.70 -4.88
C PRO A 89 -25.74 -4.29 -4.70
N LEU A 90 -24.86 -4.13 -5.70
CA LEU A 90 -23.52 -4.71 -5.74
C LEU A 90 -22.42 -3.65 -5.60
N ARG A 91 -22.80 -2.37 -5.44
CA ARG A 91 -21.90 -1.22 -5.35
C ARG A 91 -20.72 -1.46 -4.40
N TYR A 92 -20.92 -2.12 -3.27
CA TYR A 92 -19.90 -2.28 -2.23
C TYR A 92 -19.06 -3.56 -2.35
N LEU A 93 -19.36 -4.44 -3.32
CA LEU A 93 -18.59 -5.67 -3.52
C LEU A 93 -17.09 -5.43 -3.72
N PRO A 94 -16.62 -4.42 -4.48
CA PRO A 94 -15.20 -4.18 -4.66
C PRO A 94 -14.48 -3.88 -3.33
N LEU A 95 -15.09 -3.07 -2.47
CA LEU A 95 -14.53 -2.76 -1.15
C LEU A 95 -14.56 -3.98 -0.22
N ALA A 96 -15.65 -4.76 -0.25
CA ALA A 96 -15.75 -5.99 0.52
C ALA A 96 -14.67 -7.01 0.12
N GLN A 97 -14.37 -7.13 -1.18
CA GLN A 97 -13.30 -7.97 -1.70
C GLN A 97 -11.92 -7.50 -1.20
N SER A 98 -11.65 -6.19 -1.22
CA SER A 98 -10.39 -5.62 -0.70
C SER A 98 -10.17 -5.99 0.76
N VAL A 99 -11.17 -5.76 1.62
CA VAL A 99 -11.08 -6.05 3.06
C VAL A 99 -11.02 -7.54 3.35
N TRP A 100 -11.70 -8.38 2.56
CA TRP A 100 -11.57 -9.84 2.69
C TRP A 100 -10.13 -10.32 2.46
N TYR A 101 -9.40 -9.68 1.55
CA TYR A 101 -8.03 -10.04 1.23
C TYR A 101 -7.02 -9.59 2.29
N MET A 102 -7.19 -8.39 2.85
CA MET A 102 -6.24 -7.72 3.76
C MET A 102 -5.62 -8.63 4.83
N PRO A 103 -6.39 -9.43 5.61
CA PRO A 103 -5.84 -10.22 6.71
C PRO A 103 -4.81 -11.27 6.23
N THR A 104 -4.92 -11.75 4.99
CA THR A 104 -3.97 -12.69 4.37
C THR A 104 -2.86 -12.01 3.57
N GLY A 105 -3.03 -10.73 3.26
CA GLY A 105 -2.03 -9.90 2.57
C GLY A 105 -0.98 -9.30 3.50
N LEU A 106 -1.21 -9.29 4.82
CA LEU A 106 -0.29 -8.69 5.79
C LEU A 106 1.03 -9.45 5.90
N ASP A 107 2.10 -8.67 6.11
CA ASP A 107 3.45 -9.14 6.47
C ASP A 107 4.01 -10.15 5.46
N PRO A 108 4.19 -9.74 4.18
CA PRO A 108 4.70 -10.60 3.14
C PRO A 108 6.10 -11.13 3.45
N TRP A 109 6.89 -10.42 4.28
CA TRP A 109 8.22 -10.84 4.67
C TRP A 109 8.19 -12.07 5.58
N ASN A 110 7.40 -12.03 6.67
CA ASN A 110 7.26 -13.19 7.53
C ASN A 110 6.54 -14.36 6.83
N GLN A 111 5.72 -14.09 5.80
CA GLN A 111 5.23 -15.16 4.92
C GLN A 111 6.36 -15.84 4.12
N LEU A 112 7.24 -15.07 3.49
CA LEU A 112 8.37 -15.60 2.73
C LEU A 112 9.41 -16.31 3.61
N LEU A 113 9.44 -16.00 4.91
CA LEU A 113 10.24 -16.70 5.92
C LEU A 113 9.57 -17.96 6.48
N GLY A 114 8.31 -18.24 6.14
CA GLY A 114 7.55 -19.34 6.75
C GLY A 114 7.11 -19.08 8.20
N LYS A 115 7.33 -17.88 8.74
CA LYS A 115 6.92 -17.50 10.10
C LYS A 115 5.42 -17.24 10.20
N ALA A 116 4.79 -16.80 9.10
CA ALA A 116 3.36 -16.49 9.07
C ALA A 116 2.68 -17.10 7.84
N PRO A 117 1.41 -17.54 7.94
CA PRO A 117 0.68 -18.06 6.79
C PRO A 117 0.27 -16.92 5.85
N GLY A 118 0.13 -17.22 4.56
CA GLY A 118 -0.51 -16.31 3.62
C GLY A 118 -0.39 -16.72 2.16
N HIS A 119 -0.32 -15.72 1.27
CA HIS A 119 -0.21 -15.95 -0.16
C HIS A 119 1.10 -16.67 -0.52
N TYR A 120 2.24 -16.21 -0.01
CA TYR A 120 3.55 -16.73 -0.40
C TYR A 120 3.83 -18.13 0.13
N THR A 121 3.38 -18.45 1.34
CA THR A 121 3.56 -19.79 1.89
C THR A 121 2.80 -20.84 1.10
N ARG A 122 1.62 -20.49 0.57
CA ARG A 122 0.85 -21.35 -0.34
C ARG A 122 1.49 -21.46 -1.71
N LEU A 123 1.91 -20.33 -2.29
CA LEU A 123 2.49 -20.28 -3.64
C LEU A 123 3.80 -21.06 -3.74
N TYR A 124 4.63 -20.99 -2.69
CA TYR A 124 5.96 -21.60 -2.65
C TYR A 124 6.03 -22.86 -1.77
N GLU A 125 4.88 -23.38 -1.33
CA GLU A 125 4.78 -24.58 -0.48
C GLU A 125 5.70 -24.52 0.76
N ILE A 126 5.82 -23.33 1.36
CA ILE A 126 6.70 -23.08 2.52
C ILE A 126 6.02 -23.63 3.77
N LYS A 127 6.76 -24.44 4.55
CA LYS A 127 6.30 -24.89 5.86
C LYS A 127 6.10 -23.70 6.79
N VAL A 128 4.92 -23.62 7.42
CA VAL A 128 4.55 -22.51 8.28
C VAL A 128 4.66 -22.88 9.75
N ASP A 129 5.15 -21.96 10.57
CA ASP A 129 5.12 -22.07 12.03
C ASP A 129 3.67 -22.25 12.54
N GLN A 130 3.48 -23.15 13.50
CA GLN A 130 2.15 -23.44 14.06
C GLN A 130 1.58 -22.29 14.91
N THR A 131 2.43 -21.37 15.35
CA THR A 131 2.03 -20.19 16.14
C THR A 131 2.60 -18.94 15.47
N PRO A 132 1.91 -18.41 14.45
CA PRO A 132 2.37 -17.23 13.73
C PRO A 132 2.51 -16.02 14.67
N PRO A 133 3.55 -15.19 14.50
CA PRO A 133 3.65 -13.94 15.24
C PRO A 133 2.58 -12.94 14.77
N LYS A 134 2.37 -11.89 15.56
CA LYS A 134 1.63 -10.72 15.10
C LYS A 134 2.33 -10.09 13.87
N PRO A 135 1.59 -9.47 12.94
CA PRO A 135 2.19 -8.75 11.82
C PRO A 135 3.26 -7.76 12.29
N GLU A 136 4.40 -7.75 11.59
CA GLU A 136 5.52 -6.89 11.89
C GLU A 136 5.60 -5.73 10.89
N ALA A 137 5.74 -4.50 11.40
CA ALA A 137 6.02 -3.33 10.59
C ALA A 137 7.52 -3.24 10.36
N HIS A 138 7.99 -3.85 9.26
CA HIS A 138 9.42 -3.88 8.91
C HIS A 138 10.00 -2.51 8.55
N TRP A 139 9.13 -1.56 8.21
CA TRP A 139 9.49 -0.21 7.79
C TRP A 139 8.59 0.80 8.51
N PRO A 140 9.01 1.33 9.67
CA PRO A 140 8.24 2.33 10.37
C PRO A 140 8.20 3.63 9.57
N ASP A 141 7.15 4.40 9.82
CA ASP A 141 7.00 5.75 9.31
C ASP A 141 8.18 6.65 9.68
N GLN A 142 8.39 7.73 8.93
CA GLN A 142 9.58 8.56 9.03
C GLN A 142 9.25 10.04 9.15
N GLU A 143 10.17 10.80 9.77
CA GLU A 143 10.08 12.26 9.81
C GLU A 143 10.52 12.88 8.47
N PRO A 144 9.78 13.89 7.97
CA PRO A 144 10.07 14.55 6.70
C PRO A 144 11.41 15.28 6.73
N VAL A 145 12.10 15.27 5.60
CA VAL A 145 13.29 16.11 5.36
C VAL A 145 12.91 17.20 4.37
N ARG A 146 12.95 18.45 4.85
CA ARG A 146 12.71 19.63 4.03
C ARG A 146 14.01 20.03 3.36
N LEU A 147 13.95 20.16 2.04
CA LEU A 147 15.07 20.65 1.24
C LEU A 147 14.82 22.11 0.90
N ASP A 148 15.91 22.88 0.89
CA ASP A 148 15.93 24.26 0.41
C ASP A 148 16.10 24.30 -1.12
N GLY A 149 15.88 25.48 -1.70
CA GLY A 149 16.13 25.76 -3.11
C GLY A 149 14.94 25.53 -4.05
N PRO A 150 15.13 25.76 -5.36
CA PRO A 150 14.07 25.63 -6.35
C PRO A 150 13.46 24.22 -6.39
N ILE A 151 12.16 24.12 -6.64
CA ILE A 151 11.45 22.82 -6.70
C ILE A 151 12.10 21.83 -7.67
N GLY A 152 12.61 22.29 -8.82
CA GLY A 152 13.30 21.43 -9.78
C GLY A 152 14.54 20.73 -9.22
N GLU A 153 15.34 21.43 -8.40
CA GLU A 153 16.54 20.84 -7.78
C GLU A 153 16.17 19.83 -6.71
N ARG A 154 15.15 20.13 -5.91
CA ARG A 154 14.64 19.24 -4.86
C ARG A 154 14.03 17.95 -5.45
N LEU A 155 13.27 18.09 -6.54
CA LEU A 155 12.72 16.95 -7.29
C LEU A 155 13.82 16.09 -7.94
N ASN A 156 14.85 16.72 -8.51
CA ASN A 156 15.98 15.99 -9.09
C ASN A 156 16.80 15.26 -8.02
N HIS A 157 16.99 15.88 -6.85
CA HIS A 157 17.64 15.23 -5.71
C HIS A 157 16.84 13.99 -5.25
N TRP A 158 15.52 14.13 -5.08
CA TRP A 158 14.66 13.00 -4.76
C TRP A 158 14.75 11.87 -5.79
N LEU A 159 14.66 12.20 -7.08
CA LEU A 159 14.77 11.20 -8.15
C LEU A 159 16.13 10.49 -8.15
N THR A 160 17.21 11.22 -7.85
CA THR A 160 18.56 10.64 -7.72
C THR A 160 18.61 9.60 -6.59
N LEU A 161 18.01 9.89 -5.44
CA LEU A 161 17.93 8.92 -4.32
C LEU A 161 17.12 7.68 -4.72
N VAL A 162 15.99 7.87 -5.41
CA VAL A 162 15.17 6.76 -5.94
C VAL A 162 15.98 5.89 -6.90
N GLN A 163 16.71 6.49 -7.84
CA GLN A 163 17.51 5.76 -8.83
C GLN A 163 18.69 5.01 -8.20
N ARG A 164 19.26 5.53 -7.11
CA ARG A 164 20.34 4.87 -6.35
C ARG A 164 19.84 3.77 -5.43
N GLY A 165 18.53 3.71 -5.18
CA GLY A 165 17.95 2.80 -4.19
C GLY A 165 18.19 3.25 -2.75
N ASP A 166 18.42 4.54 -2.50
CA ASP A 166 18.59 5.10 -1.15
C ASP A 166 17.22 5.25 -0.47
N VAL A 167 16.62 4.13 -0.07
CA VAL A 167 15.21 4.01 0.37
C VAL A 167 14.81 5.02 1.45
N LEU A 168 15.46 4.99 2.61
CA LEU A 168 15.08 5.85 3.75
C LEU A 168 15.27 7.34 3.43
N PRO A 169 16.42 7.78 2.87
CA PRO A 169 16.56 9.14 2.39
C PRO A 169 15.48 9.55 1.37
N ALA A 170 15.21 8.69 0.38
CA ALA A 170 14.21 8.98 -0.66
C ALA A 170 12.81 9.16 -0.07
N TYR A 171 12.41 8.31 0.87
CA TYR A 171 11.12 8.40 1.53
C TYR A 171 10.99 9.68 2.38
N ARG A 172 12.01 10.00 3.19
CA ARG A 172 12.00 11.21 4.02
C ARG A 172 11.93 12.49 3.19
N VAL A 173 12.68 12.55 2.09
CA VAL A 173 12.61 13.67 1.15
C VAL A 173 11.24 13.73 0.47
N PHE A 174 10.65 12.59 0.08
CA PHE A 174 9.30 12.55 -0.49
C PHE A 174 8.26 13.15 0.47
N LEU A 175 8.30 12.77 1.75
CA LEU A 175 7.41 13.32 2.77
C LEU A 175 7.55 14.85 2.87
N GLY A 176 8.78 15.36 2.93
CA GLY A 176 9.02 16.81 2.96
C GLY A 176 8.57 17.54 1.68
N LEU A 177 8.65 16.90 0.51
CA LEU A 177 8.10 17.43 -0.74
C LEU A 177 6.56 17.47 -0.73
N MET A 178 5.91 16.48 -0.13
CA MET A 178 4.44 16.41 -0.07
C MET A 178 3.80 17.44 0.88
N GLU A 179 4.56 17.89 1.89
CA GLU A 179 4.18 19.01 2.76
C GLU A 179 4.14 20.36 2.03
N ASP A 180 4.88 20.52 0.93
CA ASP A 180 4.87 21.71 0.07
C ASP A 180 3.61 21.71 -0.82
N ALA A 181 2.46 22.00 -0.20
CA ALA A 181 1.15 21.95 -0.82
C ALA A 181 1.05 22.73 -2.17
N PRO A 182 1.63 23.95 -2.30
CA PRO A 182 1.65 24.65 -3.59
C PRO A 182 2.34 23.89 -4.73
N ASN A 183 3.37 23.09 -4.42
CA ASN A 183 4.13 22.34 -5.42
C ASN A 183 3.73 20.86 -5.53
N ARG A 184 2.79 20.38 -4.70
CA ARG A 184 2.38 18.97 -4.63
C ARG A 184 2.09 18.33 -5.99
N ARG A 185 1.42 19.05 -6.90
CA ARG A 185 1.15 18.54 -8.26
C ARG A 185 2.43 18.16 -9.03
N GLN A 186 3.51 18.93 -8.88
CA GLN A 186 4.79 18.63 -9.53
C GLN A 186 5.46 17.41 -8.89
N VAL A 187 5.34 17.26 -7.57
CA VAL A 187 5.82 16.10 -6.81
C VAL A 187 5.10 14.83 -7.27
N LEU A 188 3.77 14.86 -7.37
CA LEU A 188 2.96 13.73 -7.86
C LEU A 188 3.26 13.38 -9.32
N ALA A 189 3.52 14.38 -10.17
CA ALA A 189 3.95 14.14 -11.55
C ALA A 189 5.33 13.45 -11.58
N HIS A 190 6.26 13.83 -10.71
CA HIS A 190 7.56 13.17 -10.56
C HIS A 190 7.43 11.74 -10.00
N LEU A 191 6.51 11.50 -9.06
CA LEU A 191 6.19 10.17 -8.56
C LEU A 191 5.69 9.25 -9.68
N ALA A 192 4.76 9.74 -10.50
CA ALA A 192 4.26 9.01 -11.65
C ALA A 192 5.38 8.72 -12.67
N PHE A 193 6.24 9.72 -12.95
CA PHE A 193 7.39 9.55 -13.83
C PHE A 193 8.36 8.48 -13.30
N ALA A 194 8.74 8.54 -12.02
CA ALA A 194 9.60 7.54 -11.40
C ALA A 194 9.02 6.13 -11.49
N GLY A 195 7.70 5.97 -11.31
CA GLY A 195 7.02 4.68 -11.48
C GLY A 195 7.02 4.15 -12.92
N LEU A 196 7.08 5.03 -13.93
CA LEU A 196 7.07 4.68 -15.35
C LEU A 196 8.44 4.31 -15.91
N ILE A 197 9.55 4.82 -15.34
CA ILE A 197 10.91 4.52 -15.80
C ILE A 197 11.16 2.99 -15.83
N ASP A 198 10.61 2.25 -14.87
CA ASP A 198 10.74 0.79 -14.75
C ASP A 198 10.06 -0.01 -15.88
N VAL A 199 9.12 0.61 -16.61
CA VAL A 199 8.45 -0.03 -17.76
C VAL A 199 9.43 -0.21 -18.94
N GLN A 200 10.47 0.63 -19.00
CA GLN A 200 11.45 0.61 -20.09
C GLN A 200 12.31 -0.65 -20.07
N ASP A 201 12.70 -1.15 -18.89
CA ASP A 201 13.52 -2.37 -18.76
C ASP A 201 12.80 -3.63 -19.28
N ARG A 202 11.48 -3.71 -19.11
CA ARG A 202 10.69 -4.76 -19.75
C ARG A 202 10.67 -4.61 -21.26
N MET A 203 10.30 -3.42 -21.73
CA MET A 203 10.08 -3.16 -23.15
C MET A 203 11.36 -3.35 -23.96
N LEU A 204 12.51 -2.98 -23.38
CA LEU A 204 13.79 -3.03 -24.07
C LEU A 204 14.54 -4.36 -23.88
N HIS A 205 14.45 -4.97 -22.69
CA HIS A 205 15.29 -6.12 -22.34
C HIS A 205 14.53 -7.41 -22.01
N ASN A 206 13.20 -7.40 -21.95
CA ASN A 206 12.38 -8.56 -21.60
C ASN A 206 12.76 -9.20 -20.24
N ARG A 207 13.42 -8.44 -19.33
CA ARG A 207 14.03 -8.93 -18.08
C ARG A 207 13.18 -8.75 -16.83
N SER A 208 12.16 -7.89 -16.86
CA SER A 208 11.27 -7.69 -15.73
C SER A 208 10.08 -8.66 -15.79
N TYR A 209 9.83 -9.41 -14.70
CA TYR A 209 8.66 -10.29 -14.57
C TYR A 209 7.44 -9.57 -13.96
N THR A 210 7.62 -8.34 -13.47
CA THR A 210 6.61 -7.55 -12.73
C THR A 210 6.44 -6.16 -13.34
N THR A 211 6.20 -6.11 -14.65
CA THR A 211 6.17 -4.85 -15.40
C THR A 211 5.01 -3.96 -14.96
N GLY A 212 5.31 -2.71 -14.61
CA GLY A 212 4.29 -1.70 -14.30
C GLY A 212 3.75 -1.71 -12.87
N HIS A 213 4.17 -2.62 -11.98
CA HIS A 213 3.73 -2.55 -10.58
C HIS A 213 4.09 -1.20 -9.92
N LYS A 214 5.30 -0.68 -10.15
CA LYS A 214 5.70 0.64 -9.65
C LYS A 214 4.80 1.78 -10.17
N SER A 215 4.39 1.72 -11.45
CA SER A 215 3.48 2.73 -12.01
C SER A 215 2.05 2.58 -11.49
N PHE A 216 1.57 1.35 -11.27
CA PHE A 216 0.28 1.10 -10.60
C PHE A 216 0.28 1.62 -9.17
N ARG A 217 1.36 1.46 -8.42
CA ARG A 217 1.52 2.01 -7.07
C ARG A 217 1.55 3.53 -7.05
N ALA A 218 2.40 4.14 -7.88
CA ALA A 218 2.45 5.59 -8.00
C ALA A 218 1.05 6.17 -8.31
N ARG A 219 0.33 5.52 -9.23
CA ARG A 219 -1.05 5.88 -9.54
C ARG A 219 -2.02 5.62 -8.39
N ALA A 220 -1.83 4.54 -7.62
CA ALA A 220 -2.64 4.26 -6.45
C ALA A 220 -2.48 5.32 -5.36
N THR A 221 -1.24 5.71 -5.06
CA THR A 221 -0.95 6.80 -4.12
C THR A 221 -1.63 8.10 -4.55
N ILE A 222 -1.56 8.45 -5.84
CA ILE A 222 -2.19 9.67 -6.37
C ILE A 222 -3.72 9.58 -6.25
N GLU A 223 -4.35 8.52 -6.78
CA GLU A 223 -5.82 8.42 -6.83
C GLU A 223 -6.44 8.30 -5.43
N LEU A 224 -5.80 7.57 -4.52
CA LEU A 224 -6.24 7.50 -3.13
C LEU A 224 -6.02 8.83 -2.40
N GLY A 225 -4.86 9.48 -2.58
CA GLY A 225 -4.59 10.79 -2.00
C GLY A 225 -5.60 11.87 -2.43
N GLU A 226 -5.99 11.90 -3.70
CA GLU A 226 -7.04 12.78 -4.20
C GLU A 226 -8.43 12.42 -3.65
N ALA A 227 -8.76 11.12 -3.55
CA ALA A 227 -10.06 10.68 -3.04
C ALA A 227 -10.25 10.92 -1.55
N LEU A 228 -9.18 10.78 -0.75
CA LEU A 228 -9.19 11.02 0.70
C LEU A 228 -9.00 12.50 1.05
N GLY A 229 -8.38 13.26 0.15
CA GLY A 229 -7.81 14.57 0.46
C GLY A 229 -6.44 14.42 1.11
N TRP A 230 -5.46 15.16 0.60
CA TRP A 230 -4.06 15.01 1.00
C TRP A 230 -3.78 15.27 2.48
N ASP A 231 -4.61 16.04 3.17
CA ASP A 231 -4.47 16.27 4.62
C ASP A 231 -4.85 15.03 5.46
N ALA A 232 -5.63 14.11 4.89
CA ALA A 232 -6.04 12.85 5.51
C ALA A 232 -5.33 11.61 4.91
N ALA A 233 -4.42 11.81 3.96
CA ALA A 233 -3.82 10.74 3.15
C ALA A 233 -2.41 10.32 3.61
N HIS A 234 -2.00 10.66 4.84
CA HIS A 234 -0.64 10.39 5.33
C HIS A 234 -0.20 8.92 5.22
N HIS A 235 -1.13 7.98 5.41
CA HIS A 235 -0.83 6.54 5.40
C HIS A 235 -0.83 5.90 3.99
N VAL A 236 -1.13 6.67 2.94
CA VAL A 236 -1.23 6.21 1.54
C VAL A 236 0.14 6.12 0.86
#